data_AF-A0A970X122-F1
#
_entry.id   AF-A0A970X122-F1
#
_cell.length_a   1.000
_cell.length_b   1.000
_cell.length_c   1.000
_cell.angle_alpha   90.00
_cell.angle_beta   90.00
_cell.angle_gamma   90.00
#
_symmetry.space_group_name_H-M   'P 1'
#
loop_
_entity.id
_entity.type
_entity.pdbx_description
1 polymer ?
#
loop_
_entity_poly.entity_id
_entity_poly.type
_entity_poly.pdbx_seq_one_letter_code
_entity_poly.pdbx_strand_id
1 'polypeptide(L)' 'MKKNKKEQEKKPFLKTKTKLDGGIEVELQKSPNNTLIGKIFAIAIAFITLFGGIFALIYLLTKL' A
#
# COMPACT_ATOMS: atom_id res chain seq x y z
N MET A 1 -12.32 -34.54 -6.44
CA MET A 1 -12.93 -33.21 -6.29
C MET A 1 -11.95 -32.14 -6.78
N LYS A 2 -12.09 -31.64 -8.01
CA LYS A 2 -11.22 -30.56 -8.53
C LYS A 2 -11.62 -29.26 -7.83
N LYS A 3 -10.73 -28.72 -7.00
CA LYS A 3 -10.87 -27.38 -6.42
C LYS A 3 -10.77 -26.36 -7.56
N ASN A 4 -11.91 -25.92 -8.08
CA ASN A 4 -11.97 -24.74 -8.94
C ASN A 4 -11.53 -23.54 -8.10
N LYS A 5 -10.25 -23.15 -8.21
CA LYS A 5 -9.78 -21.84 -7.77
C LYS A 5 -10.53 -20.82 -8.61
N LYS A 6 -11.57 -20.21 -8.03
CA LYS A 6 -12.16 -18.98 -8.57
C LYS A 6 -11.01 -17.98 -8.69
N GLU A 7 -10.58 -17.71 -9.92
CA GLU A 7 -9.67 -16.60 -10.22
C GLU A 7 -10.32 -15.34 -9.66
N GLN A 8 -9.73 -14.80 -8.58
CA GLN A 8 -10.15 -13.50 -8.08
C GLN A 8 -9.72 -12.47 -9.10
N GLU A 9 -10.68 -11.93 -9.86
CA GLU A 9 -10.46 -10.79 -10.74
C GLU A 9 -9.77 -9.66 -9.96
N LYS A 10 -8.51 -9.39 -10.31
CA LYS A 10 -7.74 -8.31 -9.70
C LYS A 10 -8.31 -6.99 -10.23
N LYS A 11 -9.16 -6.34 -9.43
CA LYS A 11 -9.62 -4.98 -9.74
C LYS A 11 -8.42 -4.03 -9.89
N PRO A 12 -8.35 -3.24 -10.99
CA PRO A 12 -7.25 -2.30 -11.21
C PRO A 12 -7.24 -1.21 -10.14
N PHE A 13 -6.08 -0.63 -9.86
CA PHE A 13 -5.94 0.42 -8.84
C PHE A 13 -6.64 1.72 -9.27
N LEU A 14 -6.49 2.07 -10.55
CA LEU A 14 -7.09 3.23 -11.18
C LEU A 14 -7.93 2.73 -12.37
N LYS A 15 -9.13 3.26 -12.51
CA LYS A 15 -9.91 3.12 -13.75
C LYS A 15 -10.06 4.50 -14.36
N THR A 16 -9.50 4.68 -15.53
CA THR A 16 -9.72 5.86 -16.36
C THR A 16 -10.99 5.66 -17.18
N LYS A 17 -11.92 6.62 -17.10
CA LYS A 17 -13.08 6.73 -17.98
C LYS A 17 -12.93 7.99 -18.80
N THR A 18 -13.06 7.86 -20.11
CA THR A 18 -13.13 9.02 -21.01
C THR A 18 -14.57 9.48 -21.06
N LYS A 19 -14.84 10.72 -20.65
CA LYS A 19 -16.13 11.38 -20.82
C LYS A 19 -16.40 11.67 -22.30
N LEU A 20 -17.67 11.74 -22.67
CA LEU A 20 -18.11 12.11 -24.03
C LEU A 20 -17.57 13.48 -24.47
N ASP A 21 -17.32 14.39 -23.52
CA ASP A 21 -16.75 15.72 -23.76
C ASP A 21 -15.21 15.74 -23.86
N GLY A 22 -14.57 14.57 -23.95
CA GLY A 22 -13.10 14.45 -24.06
C GLY A 22 -12.33 14.55 -22.75
N GLY A 23 -12.99 14.76 -21.61
CA GLY A 23 -12.36 14.76 -20.29
C GLY A 23 -11.97 13.35 -19.82
N ILE A 24 -10.84 13.22 -19.12
CA ILE A 24 -10.40 11.95 -18.51
C ILE A 24 -10.75 11.99 -17.03
N GLU A 25 -11.63 11.09 -16.59
CA GLU A 25 -11.92 10.87 -15.18
C GLU A 25 -11.13 9.69 -14.66
N VAL A 26 -10.38 9.91 -13.58
CA VAL A 26 -9.60 8.88 -12.91
C VAL A 26 -10.33 8.48 -11.63
N GLU A 27 -10.94 7.29 -11.62
CA GLU A 27 -11.58 6.72 -10.43
C GLU A 27 -10.58 5.82 -9.68
N LEU A 28 -10.36 6.12 -8.39
CA LEU A 28 -9.65 5.23 -7.47
C LEU A 28 -10.55 4.06 -7.10
N GLN A 29 -10.34 2.90 -7.74
CA GLN A 29 -11.17 1.71 -7.51
C GLN A 29 -10.71 0.87 -6.33
N LYS A 30 -9.45 0.99 -5.94
CA LYS A 30 -8.85 0.19 -4.88
C LYS A 30 -8.26 1.12 -3.83
N SER A 31 -8.78 1.03 -2.60
CA SER A 31 -8.21 1.77 -1.47
C SER A 31 -6.71 1.46 -1.35
N PRO A 32 -5.85 2.48 -1.12
CA PRO A 32 -4.42 2.31 -0.90
C PRO A 32 -4.11 1.23 0.15
N ASN A 33 -4.95 1.10 1.18
CA ASN A 33 -4.79 0.11 2.25
C ASN A 33 -4.90 -1.36 1.75
N ASN A 34 -5.57 -1.58 0.61
CA ASN A 34 -5.71 -2.88 -0.03
C ASN A 34 -4.63 -3.13 -1.10
N THR A 35 -3.81 -2.14 -1.41
CA THR A 35 -2.68 -2.28 -2.35
C THR A 35 -1.47 -2.90 -1.65
N LEU A 36 -0.64 -3.63 -2.42
CA LEU A 36 0.61 -4.20 -1.90
C LEU A 36 1.52 -3.09 -1.35
N ILE A 37 1.61 -1.99 -2.10
CA ILE A 37 2.40 -0.81 -1.74
C ILE A 37 1.91 -0.19 -0.43
N GLY A 38 0.60 0.04 -0.28
CA GLY A 38 0.06 0.60 0.96
C GLY A 38 0.29 -0.30 2.18
N LYS A 39 0.21 -1.63 2.01
CA LYS A 39 0.56 -2.58 3.07
C LYS A 39 2.04 -2.51 3.45
N ILE A 40 2.94 -2.40 2.46
CA ILE A 40 4.37 -2.24 2.70
C ILE A 40 4.65 -0.96 3.48
N PHE A 41 4.06 0.17 3.07
CA PHE A 41 4.20 1.44 3.78
C PHE A 41 3.68 1.37 5.21
N ALA A 42 2.52 0.74 5.43
CA ALA A 42 1.97 0.57 6.78
C ALA A 42 2.93 -0.23 7.68
N ILE A 43 3.49 -1.33 7.16
CA ILE A 43 4.47 -2.14 7.90
C ILE A 43 5.76 -1.35 8.16
N ALA A 44 6.28 -0.63 7.16
CA ALA A 44 7.49 0.16 7.31
C ALA A 44 7.33 1.27 8.36
N ILE A 45 6.21 1.99 8.35
CA ILE A 45 5.91 3.02 9.35
C ILE A 45 5.83 2.41 10.75
N ALA A 46 5.14 1.28 10.91
CA ALA A 46 5.05 0.57 12.17
C ALA A 46 6.43 0.10 12.67
N PHE A 47 7.27 -0.40 11.77
CA PHE A 47 8.62 -0.86 12.11
C PHE A 47 9.52 0.30 12.55
N ILE A 48 9.48 1.43 11.82
CA ILE A 48 10.25 2.63 12.15
C ILE A 48 9.78 3.23 13.48
N THR A 49 8.48 3.27 13.75
CA THR A 49 7.98 3.79 15.04
C THR A 49 8.33 2.88 16.20
N LEU A 50 8.25 1.55 16.02
CA LEU A 50 8.57 0.60 17.08
C LEU A 50 10.07 0.57 17.40
N PHE A 51 10.92 0.52 16.38
CA PHE A 51 12.36 0.33 16.56
C PHE A 51 13.17 1.62 16.46
N GLY A 52 12.67 2.65 15.80
CA GLY A 52 13.41 3.90 15.56
C GLY A 52 13.84 4.58 16.85
N GLY A 53 12.98 4.60 17.87
CA GLY A 53 13.33 5.14 19.19
C GLY A 53 14.44 4.35 19.89
N ILE A 54 14.40 3.02 19.79
CA ILE A 54 15.41 2.13 20.38
C ILE A 54 16.75 2.32 19.68
N PHE A 55 16.76 2.34 18.34
CA PHE A 55 17.98 2.59 17.56
C PHE A 55 18.56 3.99 17.83
N ALA A 56 17.71 5.01 17.92
CA ALA A 56 18.16 6.37 18.25
C ALA A 56 18.80 6.43 19.64
N LEU A 57 18.22 5.74 20.63
CA LEU A 57 18.77 5.69 21.98
C LEU A 57 20.10 4.93 22.05
N ILE A 58 20.22 3.78 21.37
CA ILE A 58 21.48 3.03 21.28
C ILE A 58 22.55 3.86 20.57
N TYR A 59 22.20 4.54 19.48
CA TYR A 59 23.10 5.43 18.77
C TYR A 59 23.61 6.55 19.68
N LEU A 60 22.71 7.19 20.42
CA LEU A 60 23.08 8.23 21.37
C LEU A 60 24.05 7.69 22.43
N LEU A 61 23.75 6.54 23.04
CA LEU A 61 24.58 5.93 24.09
C LEU A 61 25.96 5.43 23.61
N THR A 62 26.10 5.09 22.32
CA THR A 62 27.38 4.62 21.75
C THR A 62 28.24 5.75 21.19
N LYS A 63 27.64 6.89 20.88
CA LYS A 63 28.34 8.09 20.37
C LYS A 63 28.58 9.17 21.44
N LEU A 64 27.99 9.01 22.64
CA LEU A 64 28.27 9.80 23.82
C LEU A 64 29.52 9.26 24.53
#